data_AF-A0A7W0U8T6-F1
#
_entry.id   AF-A0A7W0U8T6-F1
#
_cell.length_a   1.000
_cell.length_b   1.000
_cell.length_c   1.000
_cell.angle_alpha   90.00
_cell.angle_beta   90.00
_cell.angle_gamma   90.00
#
_symmetry.space_group_name_H-M   'P 1'
#
loop_
_entity.id
_entity.type
_entity.pdbx_description
1 polymer ?
#
loop_
_entity_poly.entity_id
_entity_poly.type
_entity_poly.pdbx_seq_one_letter_code
_entity_poly.pdbx_strand_id
1 'polypeptide(L)'
;MAERSGGSQRGSGGSSGSKAARREAARKGGQARGRQQQARKAARETAETATQPVEAAGFSGKTVAEVRSALRDNLFNPLNLVLLTRDRIEEVVDEAVSRGRMTANDAQDIVQSLLSRGRKQTNDVLNNLESLLERGRSGIGTVAGGAVDRSTSAAAGARRQAERTADQALKTADPVIVRADRARRVAGVGPSFPITNYDNLNVAQVQDRLGTLNAAELRKVRDHERRHANRKTVLAAIESKLN
;
A
#
# COMPACT_ATOMS: atom_id res chain seq x y z
N MET A 1 79.12 -24.96 -24.12
CA MET A 1 79.68 -24.61 -22.79
C MET A 1 79.06 -23.28 -22.38
N ALA A 2 78.54 -23.19 -21.14
CA ALA A 2 78.03 -22.00 -20.46
C ALA A 2 76.73 -21.34 -21.03
N GLU A 3 75.75 -20.82 -20.28
CA GLU A 3 75.52 -20.62 -18.84
C GLU A 3 74.07 -20.11 -18.58
N ARG A 4 73.51 -20.41 -17.38
CA ARG A 4 72.61 -19.60 -16.50
C ARG A 4 71.20 -19.22 -17.00
N SER A 5 70.12 -19.80 -16.44
CA SER A 5 69.46 -19.53 -15.14
C SER A 5 68.72 -18.18 -15.05
N GLY A 6 67.40 -18.22 -14.86
CA GLY A 6 66.58 -17.05 -14.53
C GLY A 6 65.15 -17.45 -14.15
N GLY A 7 64.98 -18.06 -12.97
CA GLY A 7 63.67 -18.17 -12.34
C GLY A 7 63.25 -16.80 -11.79
N SER A 8 62.01 -16.38 -12.05
CA SER A 8 61.41 -15.20 -11.41
C SER A 8 60.15 -15.62 -10.66
N GLN A 9 60.15 -15.21 -9.38
CA GLN A 9 59.27 -15.64 -8.31
C GLN A 9 57.84 -15.10 -8.48
N ARG A 10 56.88 -15.96 -8.15
CA ARG A 10 55.48 -15.60 -7.87
C ARG A 10 55.42 -14.71 -6.62
N GLY A 11 55.17 -13.42 -6.82
CA GLY A 11 54.88 -12.47 -5.74
C GLY A 11 53.48 -12.70 -5.15
N SER A 12 53.43 -13.15 -3.91
CA SER A 12 52.21 -13.25 -3.09
C SER A 12 51.87 -11.88 -2.46
N GLY A 13 50.93 -11.15 -3.05
CA GLY A 13 50.41 -9.89 -2.50
C GLY A 13 48.93 -9.71 -2.79
N GLY A 14 48.05 -10.38 -2.04
CA GLY A 14 46.61 -10.36 -2.32
C GLY A 14 45.69 -10.85 -1.22
N SER A 15 45.99 -10.60 0.06
CA SER A 15 45.20 -11.16 1.18
C SER A 15 44.48 -10.15 2.08
N SER A 16 44.72 -8.84 1.93
CA SER A 16 44.08 -7.80 2.77
C SER A 16 42.79 -7.22 2.16
N GLY A 17 42.79 -6.92 0.85
CA GLY A 17 41.60 -6.38 0.15
C GLY A 17 40.44 -7.38 0.04
N SER A 18 40.75 -8.68 -0.10
CA SER A 18 39.77 -9.75 -0.21
C SER A 18 39.02 -10.04 1.10
N LYS A 19 39.66 -9.80 2.26
CA LYS A 19 39.03 -9.96 3.58
C LYS A 19 38.09 -8.80 3.91
N ALA A 20 38.44 -7.57 3.53
CA ALA A 20 37.60 -6.39 3.73
C ALA A 20 36.31 -6.46 2.87
N ALA A 21 36.45 -6.79 1.58
CA ALA A 21 35.32 -6.97 0.68
C ALA A 21 34.36 -8.09 1.13
N ARG A 22 34.91 -9.20 1.65
CA ARG A 22 34.11 -10.32 2.17
C ARG A 22 33.35 -9.94 3.44
N ARG A 23 33.93 -9.12 4.33
CA ARG A 23 33.24 -8.63 5.54
C ARG A 23 32.13 -7.64 5.21
N GLU A 24 32.32 -6.79 4.21
CA GLU A 24 31.28 -5.85 3.78
C GLU A 24 30.11 -6.56 3.07
N ALA A 25 30.40 -7.55 2.23
CA ALA A 25 29.39 -8.41 1.62
C ALA A 25 28.59 -9.21 2.67
N ALA A 26 29.26 -9.72 3.72
CA ALA A 26 28.60 -10.41 4.83
C ALA A 26 27.68 -9.47 5.64
N ARG A 27 28.09 -8.22 5.87
CA ARG A 27 27.26 -7.20 6.55
C ARG A 27 26.05 -6.81 5.72
N LYS A 28 26.21 -6.59 4.40
CA LYS A 28 25.09 -6.31 3.48
C LYS A 28 24.12 -7.49 3.38
N GLY A 29 24.64 -8.73 3.35
CA GLY A 29 23.83 -9.95 3.37
C GLY A 29 23.06 -10.13 4.68
N GLY A 30 23.68 -9.82 5.82
CA GLY A 30 23.02 -9.85 7.14
C GLY A 30 21.89 -8.82 7.27
N GLN A 31 22.11 -7.60 6.76
CA GLN A 31 21.08 -6.54 6.75
C GLN A 31 19.92 -6.87 5.80
N ALA A 32 20.20 -7.49 4.65
CA ALA A 32 19.16 -7.97 3.73
C ALA A 32 18.30 -9.08 4.36
N ARG A 33 18.93 -10.03 5.05
CA ARG A 33 18.22 -11.09 5.80
C ARG A 33 17.40 -10.53 6.96
N GLY A 34 17.92 -9.55 7.70
CA GLY A 34 17.19 -8.89 8.78
C GLY A 34 15.93 -8.16 8.28
N ARG A 35 16.02 -7.44 7.16
CA ARG A 35 14.86 -6.78 6.53
C ARG A 35 13.83 -7.79 6.01
N GLN A 36 14.28 -8.91 5.45
CA GLN A 36 13.39 -9.99 5.01
C GLN A 36 12.67 -10.68 6.18
N GLN A 37 13.36 -10.87 7.31
CA GLN A 37 12.76 -11.42 8.52
C GLN A 37 11.75 -10.46 9.16
N GLN A 38 12.03 -9.16 9.20
CA GLN A 38 11.10 -8.14 9.67
C GLN A 38 9.85 -8.05 8.78
N ALA A 39 10.01 -8.09 7.45
CA ALA A 39 8.90 -8.11 6.51
C ALA A 39 8.03 -9.38 6.66
N ARG A 40 8.64 -10.55 6.89
CA ARG A 40 7.91 -11.80 7.15
C ARG A 40 7.17 -11.77 8.49
N LYS A 41 7.73 -11.14 9.52
CA LYS A 41 7.08 -10.99 10.82
C LYS A 41 5.87 -10.04 10.72
N ALA A 42 6.05 -8.89 10.08
CA ALA A 42 4.95 -7.97 9.80
C ALA A 42 3.85 -8.63 8.96
N ALA A 43 4.20 -9.38 7.92
CA ALA A 43 3.21 -10.10 7.12
C ALA A 43 2.45 -11.18 7.90
N ARG A 44 3.11 -11.87 8.85
CA ARG A 44 2.44 -12.82 9.76
C ARG A 44 1.51 -12.13 10.74
N GLU A 45 1.95 -11.04 11.37
CA GLU A 45 1.10 -10.24 12.27
C GLU A 45 -0.11 -9.67 11.50
N THR A 46 0.08 -9.22 10.25
CA THR A 46 -1.01 -8.73 9.40
C THR A 46 -1.97 -9.85 9.01
N ALA A 47 -1.46 -11.04 8.68
CA ALA A 47 -2.28 -12.22 8.38
C ALA A 47 -3.07 -12.69 9.60
N GLU A 48 -2.47 -12.70 10.79
CA GLU A 48 -3.13 -13.05 12.06
C GLU A 48 -4.23 -12.03 12.42
N THR A 49 -4.00 -10.73 12.22
CA THR A 49 -5.06 -9.71 12.40
C THR A 49 -6.13 -9.75 11.32
N ALA A 50 -5.81 -10.23 10.11
CA ALA A 50 -6.77 -10.40 9.03
C ALA A 50 -7.60 -11.68 9.17
N THR A 51 -7.12 -12.71 9.89
CA THR A 51 -7.90 -13.92 10.22
C THR A 51 -8.80 -13.77 11.45
N GLN A 52 -8.47 -12.85 12.37
CA GLN A 52 -9.30 -12.53 13.55
C GLN A 52 -10.77 -12.15 13.23
N PRO A 53 -11.10 -11.37 12.18
CA PRO A 53 -12.51 -11.10 11.84
C PRO A 53 -13.20 -12.27 11.11
N VAL A 54 -12.44 -13.27 10.62
CA VAL A 54 -12.98 -14.41 9.85
C VAL A 54 -13.30 -15.59 10.77
N GLU A 55 -12.56 -15.78 11.86
CA GLU A 55 -12.90 -16.72 12.93
C GLU A 55 -14.07 -16.23 13.80
N ALA A 56 -14.21 -14.92 14.01
CA ALA A 56 -15.38 -14.33 14.64
C ALA A 56 -16.68 -14.50 13.83
N ALA A 57 -16.55 -14.83 12.54
CA ALA A 57 -17.67 -15.07 11.61
C ALA A 57 -17.92 -16.57 11.32
N GLY A 58 -17.26 -17.50 12.02
CA GLY A 58 -17.63 -18.92 12.03
C GLY A 58 -17.59 -19.62 10.66
N PHE A 59 -16.74 -19.18 9.72
CA PHE A 59 -16.66 -19.81 8.40
C PHE A 59 -15.43 -20.72 8.28
N SER A 60 -15.54 -21.94 8.77
CA SER A 60 -14.59 -23.03 8.48
C SER A 60 -15.29 -24.01 7.53
N GLY A 61 -15.30 -23.68 6.23
CA GLY A 61 -16.06 -24.37 5.17
C GLY A 61 -15.83 -25.88 5.01
N LYS A 62 -16.21 -26.70 5.99
CA LYS A 62 -16.05 -28.16 6.01
C LYS A 62 -17.37 -28.91 6.07
N THR A 63 -18.51 -28.24 6.22
CA THR A 63 -19.81 -28.92 6.23
C THR A 63 -20.82 -28.28 5.28
N VAL A 64 -21.56 -29.12 4.55
CA VAL A 64 -22.69 -28.71 3.69
C VAL A 64 -23.78 -28.01 4.53
N ALA A 65 -23.85 -28.32 5.83
CA ALA A 65 -24.73 -27.67 6.80
C ALA A 65 -24.30 -26.22 7.10
N GLU A 66 -23.00 -25.93 7.26
CA GLU A 66 -22.47 -24.56 7.36
C GLU A 66 -22.64 -23.78 6.07
N VAL A 67 -22.44 -24.41 4.91
CA VAL A 67 -22.69 -23.75 3.62
C VAL A 67 -24.19 -23.40 3.47
N ARG A 68 -25.09 -24.27 3.91
CA ARG A 68 -26.55 -24.02 3.89
C ARG A 68 -26.98 -22.93 4.87
N SER A 69 -26.37 -22.86 6.05
CA SER A 69 -26.67 -21.82 7.05
C SER A 69 -26.03 -20.49 6.68
N ALA A 70 -24.79 -20.47 6.18
CA ALA A 70 -24.15 -19.28 5.64
C ALA A 70 -24.87 -18.71 4.41
N LEU A 71 -25.40 -19.57 3.51
CA LEU A 71 -26.28 -19.10 2.44
C LEU A 71 -27.55 -18.48 2.99
N ARG A 72 -28.16 -19.11 4.00
CA ARG A 72 -29.41 -18.64 4.61
C ARG A 72 -29.24 -17.27 5.27
N ASP A 73 -28.14 -17.07 5.99
CA ASP A 73 -27.94 -15.89 6.81
C ASP A 73 -27.31 -14.71 6.03
N ASN A 74 -26.45 -14.97 5.04
CA ASN A 74 -25.80 -13.92 4.25
C ASN A 74 -26.47 -13.59 2.91
N LEU A 75 -27.33 -14.46 2.34
CA LEU A 75 -28.02 -14.14 1.07
C LEU A 75 -29.48 -13.74 1.24
N PHE A 76 -30.21 -14.24 2.23
CA PHE A 76 -31.67 -14.02 2.29
C PHE A 76 -32.05 -12.73 3.01
N ASN A 77 -31.38 -12.39 4.11
CA ASN A 77 -31.68 -11.20 4.90
C ASN A 77 -31.32 -9.86 4.23
N PRO A 78 -30.18 -9.71 3.51
CA PRO A 78 -29.89 -8.45 2.82
C PRO A 78 -30.50 -8.33 1.42
N LEU A 79 -30.89 -9.44 0.77
CA LEU A 79 -31.40 -9.43 -0.62
C LEU A 79 -32.92 -9.70 -0.75
N ASN A 80 -33.67 -9.86 0.35
CA ASN A 80 -35.11 -10.19 0.34
C ASN A 80 -35.44 -11.39 -0.57
N LEU A 81 -34.57 -12.39 -0.62
CA LEU A 81 -34.80 -13.58 -1.43
C LEU A 81 -35.79 -14.47 -0.68
N VAL A 82 -36.77 -15.08 -1.36
CA VAL A 82 -37.75 -15.99 -0.74
C VAL A 82 -37.74 -17.29 -1.53
N LEU A 83 -37.42 -18.41 -0.87
CA LEU A 83 -37.48 -19.73 -1.49
C LEU A 83 -38.90 -20.27 -1.36
N LEU A 84 -39.64 -20.28 -2.48
CA LEU A 84 -40.88 -21.04 -2.58
C LEU A 84 -40.59 -22.37 -3.28
N THR A 85 -40.95 -23.46 -2.61
CA THR A 85 -40.99 -24.77 -3.25
C THR A 85 -42.20 -24.84 -4.17
N ARG A 86 -42.10 -25.68 -5.21
CA ARG A 86 -43.20 -25.92 -6.14
C ARG A 86 -44.46 -26.39 -5.41
N ASP A 87 -44.31 -27.34 -4.49
CA ASP A 87 -45.40 -27.89 -3.70
C ASP A 87 -46.17 -26.80 -2.91
N ARG A 88 -45.44 -25.79 -2.41
CA ARG A 88 -46.04 -24.68 -1.67
C ARG A 88 -46.80 -23.70 -2.57
N ILE A 89 -46.37 -23.55 -3.82
CA ILE A 89 -47.06 -22.72 -4.81
C ILE A 89 -48.36 -23.44 -5.23
N GLU A 90 -48.28 -24.73 -5.54
CA GLU A 90 -49.42 -25.55 -5.93
C GLU A 90 -50.48 -25.58 -4.82
N GLU A 91 -50.09 -25.80 -3.56
CA GLU A 91 -50.99 -25.77 -2.40
C GLU A 91 -51.84 -24.48 -2.33
N VAL A 92 -51.20 -23.32 -2.45
CA VAL A 92 -51.88 -22.02 -2.32
C VAL A 92 -52.74 -21.71 -3.54
N VAL A 93 -52.26 -22.07 -4.73
CA VAL A 93 -52.96 -21.88 -6.00
C VAL A 93 -54.21 -22.78 -6.05
N ASP A 94 -54.08 -24.04 -5.65
CA ASP A 94 -55.19 -24.99 -5.60
C ASP A 94 -56.25 -24.60 -4.56
N GLU A 95 -55.83 -24.04 -3.41
CA GLU A 95 -56.76 -23.50 -2.41
C GLU A 95 -57.53 -22.28 -2.94
N ALA A 96 -56.92 -21.48 -3.82
CA ALA A 96 -57.58 -20.34 -4.47
C ALA A 96 -58.55 -20.79 -5.57
N VAL A 97 -58.25 -21.89 -6.29
CA VAL A 97 -59.17 -22.52 -7.24
C VAL A 97 -60.36 -23.15 -6.52
N SER A 98 -60.11 -23.91 -5.45
CA SER A 98 -61.15 -24.55 -4.64
C SER A 98 -62.13 -23.54 -4.04
N ARG A 99 -61.63 -22.36 -3.63
CA ARG A 99 -62.46 -21.26 -3.12
C ARG A 99 -63.16 -20.43 -4.21
N GLY A 100 -63.01 -20.80 -5.48
CA GLY A 100 -63.61 -20.10 -6.62
C GLY A 100 -63.06 -18.69 -6.85
N ARG A 101 -61.90 -18.36 -6.27
CA ARG A 101 -61.25 -17.05 -6.44
C ARG A 101 -60.31 -16.99 -7.64
N MET A 102 -60.06 -18.14 -8.26
CA MET A 102 -59.21 -18.31 -9.44
C MET A 102 -59.74 -19.49 -10.26
N THR A 103 -59.64 -19.43 -11.59
CA THR A 103 -60.01 -20.56 -12.43
C THR A 103 -58.85 -21.57 -12.51
N ALA A 104 -59.16 -22.84 -12.80
CA ALA A 104 -58.11 -23.87 -12.97
C ALA A 104 -57.15 -23.55 -14.13
N ASN A 105 -57.61 -22.85 -15.16
CA ASN A 105 -56.77 -22.41 -16.27
C ASN A 105 -55.82 -21.28 -15.85
N ASP A 106 -56.33 -20.25 -15.14
CA ASP A 106 -55.50 -19.14 -14.65
C ASP A 106 -54.44 -19.63 -13.66
N ALA A 107 -54.80 -20.61 -12.82
CA ALA A 107 -53.91 -21.27 -11.89
C ALA A 107 -52.70 -21.91 -12.60
N GLN A 108 -52.98 -22.67 -13.65
CA GLN A 108 -51.97 -23.36 -14.45
C GLN A 108 -51.02 -22.36 -15.15
N ASP A 109 -51.57 -21.26 -15.67
CA ASP A 109 -50.77 -20.21 -16.33
C ASP A 109 -49.85 -19.49 -15.33
N ILE A 110 -50.35 -19.19 -14.13
CA ILE A 110 -49.59 -18.54 -13.06
C ILE A 110 -48.44 -19.45 -12.61
N VAL A 111 -48.70 -20.74 -12.36
CA VAL A 111 -47.67 -21.71 -11.96
C VAL A 111 -46.61 -21.85 -13.05
N GLN A 112 -47.00 -21.98 -14.32
CA GLN A 112 -46.07 -22.09 -15.44
C GLN A 112 -45.21 -20.82 -15.59
N SER A 113 -45.82 -19.64 -15.45
CA SER A 113 -45.10 -18.37 -15.54
C SER A 113 -44.10 -18.17 -14.40
N LEU A 114 -44.46 -18.57 -13.17
CA LEU A 114 -43.60 -18.53 -12.00
C LEU A 114 -42.42 -19.50 -12.13
N LEU A 115 -42.67 -20.73 -12.57
CA LEU A 115 -41.63 -21.73 -12.79
C LEU A 115 -40.67 -21.30 -13.92
N SER A 116 -41.20 -20.73 -15.01
CA SER A 116 -40.38 -20.20 -16.10
C SER A 116 -39.49 -19.04 -15.64
N ARG A 117 -40.07 -18.09 -14.89
CA ARG A 117 -39.34 -16.93 -14.33
C ARG A 117 -38.31 -17.36 -13.29
N GLY A 118 -38.64 -18.30 -12.40
CA GLY A 118 -37.72 -18.84 -11.40
C GLY A 118 -36.54 -19.59 -12.01
N ARG A 119 -36.75 -20.38 -13.07
CA ARG A 119 -35.66 -21.01 -13.83
C ARG A 119 -34.73 -19.98 -14.45
N LYS A 120 -35.29 -18.94 -15.08
CA LYS A 120 -34.50 -17.86 -15.68
C LYS A 120 -33.66 -17.13 -14.62
N GLN A 121 -34.27 -16.75 -13.49
CA GLN A 121 -33.57 -16.11 -12.38
C GLN A 121 -32.46 -17.01 -11.78
N THR A 122 -32.71 -18.32 -11.66
CA THR A 122 -31.70 -19.28 -11.19
C THR A 122 -30.53 -19.36 -12.16
N ASN A 123 -30.80 -19.43 -13.46
CA ASN A 123 -29.76 -19.43 -14.49
C ASN A 123 -28.97 -18.12 -14.48
N ASP A 124 -29.63 -16.98 -14.28
CA ASP A 124 -28.96 -15.68 -14.17
C ASP A 124 -28.03 -15.64 -12.94
N VAL A 125 -28.47 -16.18 -11.80
CA VAL A 125 -27.63 -16.30 -10.59
C VAL A 125 -26.46 -17.24 -10.83
N LEU A 126 -26.68 -18.41 -11.44
CA LEU A 126 -25.63 -19.37 -11.78
C LEU A 126 -24.58 -18.76 -12.74
N ASN A 127 -25.03 -18.03 -13.77
CA ASN A 127 -24.14 -17.33 -14.71
C ASN A 127 -23.34 -16.21 -14.02
N ASN A 128 -23.96 -15.47 -13.10
CA ASN A 128 -23.26 -14.46 -12.31
C ASN A 128 -22.23 -15.09 -11.37
N LEU A 129 -22.55 -16.23 -10.75
CA LEU A 129 -21.62 -16.98 -9.92
C LEU A 129 -20.46 -17.54 -10.74
N GLU A 130 -20.72 -18.07 -11.93
CA GLU A 130 -19.68 -18.52 -12.86
C GLU A 130 -18.78 -17.36 -13.29
N SER A 131 -19.36 -16.20 -13.62
CA SER A 131 -18.61 -14.99 -13.96
C SER A 131 -17.75 -14.49 -12.79
N LEU A 132 -18.26 -14.56 -11.56
CA LEU A 132 -17.52 -14.18 -10.36
C LEU A 132 -16.42 -15.20 -10.03
N LEU A 133 -16.69 -16.48 -10.23
CA LEU A 133 -15.74 -17.57 -10.02
C LEU A 133 -14.64 -17.54 -11.08
N GLU A 134 -14.97 -17.23 -12.32
CA GLU A 134 -14.02 -17.05 -13.43
C GLU A 134 -13.17 -15.79 -13.22
N ARG A 135 -13.76 -14.70 -12.73
CA ARG A 135 -13.03 -13.50 -12.30
C ARG A 135 -12.13 -13.78 -11.10
N GLY A 136 -12.58 -14.60 -10.15
CA GLY A 136 -11.80 -15.09 -9.03
C GLY A 136 -10.65 -15.99 -9.45
N ARG A 137 -10.87 -16.90 -10.40
CA ARG A 137 -9.87 -17.85 -10.93
C ARG A 137 -8.84 -17.16 -11.83
N SER A 138 -9.27 -16.19 -12.64
CA SER A 138 -8.40 -15.33 -13.44
C SER A 138 -7.58 -14.36 -12.57
N GLY A 139 -8.15 -13.94 -11.43
CA GLY A 139 -7.41 -13.26 -10.37
C GLY A 139 -6.37 -14.17 -9.74
N ILE A 140 -6.74 -15.38 -9.29
CA ILE A 140 -5.86 -16.30 -8.57
C ILE A 140 -4.66 -16.77 -9.43
N GLY A 141 -4.85 -17.02 -10.73
CA GLY A 141 -3.77 -17.44 -11.63
C GLY A 141 -2.74 -16.35 -11.97
N THR A 142 -3.11 -15.07 -11.86
CA THR A 142 -2.24 -13.91 -12.17
C THR A 142 -1.72 -13.17 -10.93
N VAL A 143 -2.29 -13.45 -9.75
CA VAL A 143 -1.96 -12.79 -8.48
C VAL A 143 -0.72 -13.39 -7.79
N ALA A 144 -0.38 -14.66 -8.04
CA ALA A 144 0.79 -15.28 -7.38
C ALA A 144 2.14 -14.68 -7.80
N GLY A 145 2.23 -14.03 -8.98
CA GLY A 145 3.45 -13.37 -9.47
C GLY A 145 3.27 -11.89 -9.83
N GLY A 146 2.13 -11.50 -10.42
CA GLY A 146 1.93 -10.16 -10.97
C GLY A 146 1.23 -9.16 -10.04
N ALA A 147 0.67 -9.59 -8.90
CA ALA A 147 0.03 -8.67 -7.96
C ALA A 147 1.04 -7.91 -7.09
N VAL A 148 2.18 -8.50 -6.77
CA VAL A 148 3.24 -7.82 -6.00
C VAL A 148 3.89 -6.73 -6.84
N ASP A 149 4.18 -6.98 -8.12
CA ASP A 149 4.78 -5.96 -9.00
C ASP A 149 3.81 -4.83 -9.37
N ARG A 150 2.52 -5.13 -9.58
CA ARG A 150 1.51 -4.08 -9.84
C ARG A 150 1.13 -3.29 -8.60
N SER A 151 1.04 -3.92 -7.42
CA SER A 151 0.78 -3.20 -6.17
C SER A 151 1.97 -2.36 -5.74
N THR A 152 3.21 -2.84 -5.93
CA THR A 152 4.41 -2.05 -5.60
C THR A 152 4.63 -0.92 -6.59
N SER A 153 4.39 -1.11 -7.88
CA SER A 153 4.48 -0.03 -8.88
C SER A 153 3.36 1.00 -8.74
N ALA A 154 2.13 0.58 -8.43
CA ALA A 154 1.02 1.50 -8.12
C ALA A 154 1.29 2.29 -6.82
N ALA A 155 1.77 1.63 -5.77
CA ALA A 155 2.15 2.29 -4.53
C ALA A 155 3.36 3.24 -4.72
N ALA A 156 4.34 2.86 -5.54
CA ALA A 156 5.47 3.73 -5.88
C ALA A 156 5.03 4.94 -6.73
N GLY A 157 4.08 4.75 -7.65
CA GLY A 157 3.46 5.84 -8.42
C GLY A 157 2.70 6.82 -7.53
N ALA A 158 1.86 6.31 -6.63
CA ALA A 158 1.11 7.10 -5.66
C ALA A 158 2.04 7.91 -4.73
N ARG A 159 3.14 7.30 -4.26
CA ARG A 159 4.15 8.01 -3.44
C ARG A 159 4.83 9.13 -4.21
N ARG A 160 5.30 8.87 -5.44
CA ARG A 160 5.94 9.91 -6.28
C ARG A 160 4.98 11.05 -6.60
N GLN A 161 3.70 10.74 -6.78
CA GLN A 161 2.69 11.77 -7.02
C GLN A 161 2.43 12.60 -5.77
N ALA A 162 2.34 11.97 -4.60
CA ALA A 162 2.22 12.65 -3.31
C ALA A 162 3.45 13.50 -2.97
N GLU A 163 4.66 13.02 -3.26
CA GLU A 163 5.89 13.80 -3.11
C GLU A 163 5.90 15.02 -4.02
N ARG A 164 5.47 14.88 -5.29
CA ARG A 164 5.39 16.01 -6.23
C ARG A 164 4.35 17.05 -5.82
N THR A 165 3.19 16.62 -5.33
CA THR A 165 2.16 17.55 -4.87
C THR A 165 2.57 18.23 -3.57
N ALA A 166 3.23 17.52 -2.65
CA ALA A 166 3.82 18.10 -1.46
C ALA A 166 4.93 19.11 -1.81
N ASP A 167 5.83 18.78 -2.73
CA ASP A 167 6.87 19.69 -3.22
C ASP A 167 6.28 20.95 -3.89
N GLN A 168 5.19 20.80 -4.65
CA GLN A 168 4.49 21.94 -5.26
C GLN A 168 3.79 22.81 -4.21
N ALA A 169 3.11 22.22 -3.23
CA ALA A 169 2.46 22.95 -2.15
C ALA A 169 3.48 23.67 -1.25
N LEU A 170 4.65 23.08 -1.04
CA LEU A 170 5.75 23.72 -0.32
C LEU A 170 6.32 24.91 -1.12
N LYS A 171 6.51 24.78 -2.43
CA LYS A 171 6.98 25.88 -3.28
C LYS A 171 6.03 27.08 -3.31
N THR A 172 4.71 26.85 -3.26
CA THR A 172 3.73 27.94 -3.20
C THR A 172 3.67 28.61 -1.83
N ALA A 173 3.93 27.85 -0.75
CA ALA A 173 3.94 28.36 0.62
C ALA A 173 5.27 29.02 1.03
N ASP A 174 6.40 28.61 0.44
CA ASP A 174 7.74 29.10 0.75
C ASP A 174 7.89 30.64 0.74
N PRO A 175 7.37 31.41 -0.24
CA PRO A 175 7.50 32.87 -0.21
C PRO A 175 6.76 33.52 0.97
N VAL A 176 5.67 32.91 1.44
CA VAL A 176 4.92 33.40 2.62
C VAL A 176 5.75 33.15 3.88
N ILE A 177 6.36 31.97 4.01
CA ILE A 177 7.20 31.63 5.18
C ILE A 177 8.48 32.47 5.22
N VAL A 178 9.12 32.73 4.08
CA VAL A 178 10.32 33.60 4.02
C VAL A 178 10.00 35.03 4.44
N ARG A 179 8.84 35.56 4.04
CA ARG A 179 8.37 36.89 4.47
C ARG A 179 8.06 36.91 5.96
N ALA A 180 7.43 35.87 6.48
CA ALA A 180 7.17 35.73 7.91
C ALA A 180 8.48 35.64 8.73
N ASP A 181 9.48 34.91 8.24
CA ASP A 181 10.81 34.83 8.86
C ASP A 181 11.51 36.20 8.86
N ARG A 182 11.43 36.96 7.77
CA ARG A 182 11.95 38.34 7.73
C ARG A 182 11.24 39.26 8.72
N ALA A 183 9.91 39.27 8.72
CA ALA A 183 9.10 40.11 9.61
C ALA A 183 9.41 39.79 11.08
N ARG A 184 9.56 38.51 11.40
CA ARG A 184 9.92 38.01 12.72
C ARG A 184 11.28 38.52 13.20
N ARG A 185 12.31 38.44 12.34
CA ARG A 185 13.66 38.90 12.68
C ARG A 185 13.71 40.42 12.91
N VAL A 186 12.96 41.18 12.11
CA VAL A 186 12.82 42.64 12.29
C VAL A 186 12.07 42.98 13.57
N ALA A 187 11.02 42.22 13.90
CA ALA A 187 10.20 42.44 15.09
C ALA A 187 10.81 41.84 16.38
N GLY A 188 11.91 41.09 16.29
CA GLY A 188 12.59 40.49 17.45
C GLY A 188 11.77 39.45 18.22
N VAL A 189 10.69 38.92 17.64
CA VAL A 189 9.76 37.98 18.29
C VAL A 189 10.07 36.53 17.90
N GLY A 190 10.04 35.58 18.83
CA GLY A 190 10.22 34.15 18.53
C GLY A 190 11.65 33.62 18.73
N PRO A 191 11.93 32.36 18.31
CA PRO A 191 13.21 31.71 18.57
C PRO A 191 14.39 32.53 18.03
N SER A 192 15.51 32.56 18.75
CA SER A 192 16.69 33.33 18.35
C SER A 192 17.32 32.88 17.02
N PHE A 193 16.88 31.75 16.45
CA PHE A 193 17.44 31.20 15.23
C PHE A 193 16.83 31.84 13.95
N PRO A 194 17.63 32.21 12.94
CA PRO A 194 17.14 33.03 11.81
C PRO A 194 16.13 32.37 10.85
N ILE A 195 16.05 31.04 10.84
CA ILE A 195 15.24 30.26 9.90
C ILE A 195 14.26 29.38 10.68
N THR A 196 12.97 29.48 10.39
CA THR A 196 11.97 28.66 11.08
C THR A 196 12.01 27.21 10.60
N ASN A 197 11.90 26.28 11.55
CA ASN A 197 11.81 24.85 11.30
C ASN A 197 13.00 24.29 10.49
N TYR A 198 14.20 24.85 10.72
CA TYR A 198 15.40 24.57 9.93
C TYR A 198 15.72 23.08 9.76
N ASP A 199 15.58 22.29 10.82
CA ASP A 199 15.95 20.87 10.81
C ASP A 199 15.12 20.01 9.84
N ASN A 200 13.89 20.46 9.54
CA ASN A 200 12.97 19.79 8.64
C ASN A 200 13.08 20.27 7.18
N LEU A 201 14.01 21.17 6.88
CA LEU A 201 14.18 21.70 5.52
C LEU A 201 15.15 20.88 4.68
N ASN A 202 14.81 20.76 3.40
CA ASN A 202 15.71 20.23 2.38
C ASN A 202 16.82 21.24 2.05
N VAL A 203 17.95 20.76 1.51
CA VAL A 203 19.11 21.56 1.09
C VAL A 203 18.72 22.70 0.15
N ALA A 204 17.86 22.44 -0.84
CA ALA A 204 17.40 23.47 -1.78
C ALA A 204 16.61 24.59 -1.05
N GLN A 205 15.70 24.21 -0.16
CA GLN A 205 14.90 25.16 0.62
C GLN A 205 15.77 25.99 1.56
N VAL A 206 16.80 25.37 2.16
CA VAL A 206 17.78 26.10 2.97
C VAL A 206 18.51 27.12 2.11
N GLN A 207 18.99 26.73 0.92
CA GLN A 207 19.70 27.63 0.00
C GLN A 207 18.85 28.86 -0.41
N ASP A 208 17.56 28.66 -0.69
CA ASP A 208 16.64 29.77 -1.01
C ASP A 208 16.52 30.76 0.16
N ARG A 209 16.46 30.24 1.39
CA ARG A 209 16.36 31.08 2.59
C ARG A 209 17.65 31.84 2.86
N LEU A 210 18.82 31.21 2.67
CA LEU A 210 20.14 31.82 2.86
C LEU A 210 20.32 33.10 2.04
N GLY A 211 19.69 33.22 0.88
CA GLY A 211 19.73 34.43 0.04
C GLY A 211 19.09 35.68 0.67
N THR A 212 18.27 35.50 1.71
CA THR A 212 17.56 36.59 2.38
C THR A 212 18.16 36.99 3.73
N LEU A 213 19.23 36.30 4.15
CA LEU A 213 19.92 36.50 5.43
C LEU A 213 21.08 37.50 5.29
N ASN A 214 21.37 38.21 6.37
CA ASN A 214 22.55 39.08 6.48
C ASN A 214 23.81 38.32 6.92
N ALA A 215 24.99 38.94 6.82
CA ALA A 215 26.26 38.29 7.14
C ALA A 215 26.38 37.79 8.61
N ALA A 216 25.75 38.48 9.56
CA ALA A 216 25.74 38.04 10.96
C ALA A 216 24.83 36.81 11.17
N GLU A 217 23.68 36.78 10.50
CA GLU A 217 22.74 35.66 10.50
C GLU A 217 23.35 34.43 9.80
N LEU A 218 24.04 34.62 8.68
CA LEU A 218 24.75 33.53 7.97
C LEU A 218 25.80 32.86 8.85
N ARG A 219 26.54 33.63 9.67
CA ARG A 219 27.47 33.05 10.66
C ARG A 219 26.74 32.21 11.71
N LYS A 220 25.60 32.68 12.23
CA LYS A 220 24.76 31.91 13.18
C LYS A 220 24.26 30.60 12.58
N VAL A 221 23.80 30.61 11.32
CA VAL A 221 23.34 29.40 10.61
C VAL A 221 24.51 28.44 10.39
N ARG A 222 25.68 28.94 9.99
CA ARG A 222 26.90 28.13 9.82
C ARG A 222 27.29 27.42 11.12
N ASP A 223 27.28 28.12 12.24
CA ASP A 223 27.67 27.56 13.54
C ASP A 223 26.63 26.56 14.06
N HIS A 224 25.35 26.77 13.73
CA HIS A 224 24.29 25.79 14.00
C HIS A 224 24.49 24.53 13.14
N GLU A 225 24.70 24.68 11.84
CA GLU A 225 24.90 23.57 10.91
C GLU A 225 26.12 22.73 11.29
N ARG A 226 27.25 23.36 11.64
CA ARG A 226 28.47 22.66 12.08
C ARG A 226 28.28 21.84 13.36
N ARG A 227 27.39 22.27 14.27
CA ARG A 227 27.14 21.61 15.56
C ARG A 227 26.09 20.49 15.50
N HIS A 228 25.22 20.50 14.49
CA HIS A 228 24.11 19.55 14.40
C HIS A 228 24.32 18.56 13.24
N ALA A 229 23.90 18.91 12.03
CA ALA A 229 23.85 17.98 10.91
C ALA A 229 25.12 17.97 10.03
N ASN A 230 25.92 19.03 10.09
CA ASN A 230 27.18 19.20 9.37
C ASN A 230 27.10 18.84 7.87
N ARG A 231 26.02 19.27 7.20
CA ARG A 231 25.80 19.03 5.77
C ARG A 231 26.76 19.88 4.95
N LYS A 232 27.72 19.23 4.29
CA LYS A 232 28.78 19.87 3.50
C LYS A 232 28.25 20.81 2.41
N THR A 233 27.14 20.45 1.76
CA THR A 233 26.52 21.26 0.70
C THR A 233 25.94 22.58 1.22
N VAL A 234 25.35 22.57 2.41
CA VAL A 234 24.80 23.78 3.05
C VAL A 234 25.95 24.67 3.54
N LEU A 235 26.97 24.09 4.16
CA LEU A 235 28.15 24.86 4.60
C LEU A 235 28.88 25.54 3.44
N ALA A 236 29.08 24.83 2.33
CA ALA A 236 29.68 25.41 1.12
C ALA A 236 28.84 26.57 0.56
N ALA A 237 27.51 26.42 0.54
CA ALA A 237 26.61 27.49 0.10
C ALA A 237 26.66 28.72 1.03
N ILE A 238 26.77 28.52 2.35
CA ILE A 238 26.92 29.61 3.32
C ILE A 238 28.28 30.31 3.15
N GLU A 239 29.37 29.55 2.99
CA GLU A 239 30.71 30.09 2.78
C GLU A 239 30.78 30.90 1.47
N SER A 240 30.14 30.42 0.40
CA SER A 240 30.02 31.16 -0.86
C SER A 240 29.23 32.48 -0.76
N LYS A 241 28.38 32.65 0.26
CA LYS A 241 27.60 33.88 0.48
C LYS A 241 28.25 34.84 1.49
N LEU A 242 29.27 34.37 2.20
CA LEU A 242 30.05 35.15 3.16
C LEU A 242 31.33 35.75 2.55
N ASN A 243 31.79 35.18 1.43
CA ASN A 243 32.83 35.73 0.57
C ASN A 243 32.26 36.77 -0.39
#